data_AF-A0A428XHS9-F1
#
_entry.id   AF-A0A428XHS9-F1
#
_cell.length_a   1.000
_cell.length_b   1.000
_cell.length_c   1.000
_cell.angle_alpha   90.00
_cell.angle_beta   90.00
_cell.angle_gamma   90.00
#
_symmetry.space_group_name_H-M   'P 1'
#
loop_
_entity.id
_entity.type
_entity.pdbx_description
1 polymer ?
#
loop_
_entity_poly.entity_id
_entity_poly.type
_entity_poly.pdbx_seq_one_letter_code
_entity_poly.pdbx_strand_id
1 'polypeptide(L)'
;MVVREPEASWWRAQAELEQMAPAGPTTTVAMLHERDAGTDAAVARLAELAVADELLVVFGSASRARPDPQAMIAGLRNRLPRHDVVPVHVGHRGSGWRWQATLDRFLEAGRLPVVVTASAFLQEVTAEVSSYVRADRVLRVFGTTTHAELHQVWRRAEPSVN
;
A
#
# COMPACT_ATOMS: atom_id res chain seq x y z
N MET A 1 17.43 25.20 -10.79
CA MET A 1 16.50 24.06 -10.72
C MET A 1 16.43 23.64 -9.27
N VAL A 2 15.40 24.09 -8.54
CA VAL A 2 15.26 23.84 -7.10
C VAL A 2 14.65 22.45 -6.95
N VAL A 3 15.44 21.48 -6.50
CA VAL A 3 14.91 20.21 -6.01
C VAL A 3 14.19 20.55 -4.70
N ARG A 4 12.86 20.73 -4.76
CA ARG A 4 12.05 20.79 -3.55
C ARG A 4 12.00 19.36 -3.00
N GLU A 5 12.68 19.11 -1.88
CA GLU A 5 12.40 17.95 -1.05
C GLU A 5 10.95 18.02 -0.56
N PRO A 6 10.10 17.00 -0.79
CA PRO A 6 8.79 16.95 -0.18
C PRO A 6 8.57 15.60 0.52
N GLU A 7 9.49 15.13 1.37
CA GLU A 7 9.36 13.76 1.93
C GLU A 7 9.59 13.61 3.44
N ALA A 8 9.95 14.69 4.16
CA ALA A 8 10.16 14.61 5.61
C ALA A 8 8.97 15.15 6.45
N SER A 9 8.11 16.00 5.87
CA SER A 9 7.02 16.66 6.61
C SER A 9 5.78 15.78 6.81
N TRP A 10 5.67 14.67 6.07
CA TRP A 10 4.49 13.80 6.10
C TRP A 10 4.36 12.99 7.40
N TRP A 11 5.45 12.82 8.14
CA TRP A 11 5.54 11.85 9.24
C TRP A 11 4.99 12.31 10.59
N ARG A 12 4.37 13.50 10.70
CA ARG A 12 4.02 14.12 12.00
C ARG A 12 2.53 14.25 12.34
N ALA A 13 1.60 13.88 11.47
CA ALA A 13 0.18 14.19 11.71
C ALA A 13 -0.66 12.95 12.04
N GLN A 14 -0.48 12.33 13.20
CA GLN A 14 -1.30 11.18 13.63
C GLN A 14 -2.61 11.60 14.32
N ALA A 15 -2.63 12.75 15.02
CA ALA A 15 -3.74 13.14 15.89
C ALA A 15 -4.85 13.99 15.21
N GLU A 16 -4.55 14.70 14.13
CA GLU A 16 -5.53 15.57 13.45
C GLU A 16 -6.42 14.80 12.45
N LEU A 17 -6.03 13.58 12.07
CA LEU A 17 -6.62 12.87 10.93
C LEU A 17 -7.79 11.93 11.29
N GLU A 18 -8.05 11.68 12.57
CA GLU A 18 -9.14 10.78 13.01
C GLU A 18 -10.53 11.47 13.00
N GLN A 19 -10.60 12.80 12.90
CA GLN A 19 -11.86 13.55 13.08
C GLN A 19 -12.69 13.79 11.80
N MET A 20 -12.20 13.41 10.61
CA MET A 20 -12.87 13.76 9.34
C MET A 20 -13.11 12.54 8.45
N ALA A 21 -13.86 11.51 8.84
CA ALA A 21 -14.07 10.33 7.97
C ALA A 21 -14.98 10.67 6.75
N PRO A 22 -14.64 10.30 5.49
CA PRO A 22 -15.46 10.59 4.31
C PRO A 22 -16.58 9.54 4.17
N ALA A 23 -17.64 9.87 3.44
CA ALA A 23 -18.85 9.06 3.30
C ALA A 23 -18.84 8.03 2.12
N GLY A 24 -17.66 7.67 1.59
CA GLY A 24 -17.52 6.76 0.44
C GLY A 24 -16.39 5.73 0.58
N PRO A 25 -16.27 4.76 -0.36
CA PRO A 25 -15.17 3.80 -0.35
C PRO A 25 -13.84 4.55 -0.41
N THR A 26 -12.99 4.31 0.57
CA THR A 26 -11.70 5.01 0.72
C THR A 26 -10.65 4.26 -0.09
N THR A 27 -9.88 4.96 -0.93
CA THR A 27 -8.72 4.36 -1.60
C THR A 27 -7.55 4.32 -0.63
N THR A 28 -7.18 3.11 -0.19
CA THR A 28 -6.15 2.88 0.84
C THR A 28 -4.92 2.25 0.23
N VAL A 29 -3.74 2.83 0.50
CA VAL A 29 -2.45 2.21 0.21
C VAL A 29 -1.86 1.67 1.50
N ALA A 30 -1.68 0.36 1.60
CA ALA A 30 -1.06 -0.30 2.74
C ALA A 30 0.39 -0.67 2.47
N MET A 31 1.31 -0.09 3.25
CA MET A 31 2.74 -0.39 3.22
C MET A 31 3.06 -1.54 4.19
N LEU A 32 3.72 -2.58 3.68
CA LEU A 32 4.08 -3.77 4.44
C LEU A 32 5.55 -4.15 4.19
N HIS A 33 6.29 -4.43 5.26
CA HIS A 33 7.65 -4.98 5.16
C HIS A 33 7.61 -6.51 5.16
N GLU A 34 8.60 -7.14 4.52
CA GLU A 34 8.72 -8.60 4.45
C GLU A 34 8.69 -9.32 5.80
N ARG A 35 9.34 -8.76 6.82
CA ARG A 35 9.31 -9.31 8.18
C ARG A 35 7.89 -9.44 8.75
N ASP A 36 6.99 -8.55 8.33
CA ASP A 36 5.62 -8.44 8.79
C ASP A 36 4.67 -9.24 7.86
N ALA A 37 5.07 -9.48 6.61
CA ALA A 37 4.24 -10.11 5.58
C ALA A 37 4.01 -11.61 5.77
N GLY A 38 4.85 -12.27 6.56
CA GLY A 38 4.71 -13.69 6.89
C GLY A 38 3.72 -13.96 8.02
N THR A 39 3.20 -12.93 8.71
CA THR A 39 2.31 -13.15 9.86
C THR A 39 0.86 -13.28 9.41
N ASP A 40 0.17 -14.29 9.94
CA ASP A 40 -1.23 -14.55 9.63
C ASP A 40 -2.13 -13.36 10.00
N ALA A 41 -1.80 -12.69 11.11
CA ALA A 41 -2.49 -11.50 11.58
C ALA A 41 -2.37 -10.31 10.60
N ALA A 42 -1.19 -10.09 10.00
CA ALA A 42 -1.02 -9.01 9.02
C ALA A 42 -1.85 -9.29 7.75
N VAL A 43 -1.84 -10.54 7.27
CA VAL A 43 -2.64 -10.97 6.12
C VAL A 43 -4.13 -10.86 6.42
N ALA A 44 -4.58 -11.26 7.61
CA ALA A 44 -5.97 -11.11 8.04
C ALA A 44 -6.39 -9.64 8.04
N ARG A 45 -5.55 -8.76 8.58
CA ARG A 45 -5.87 -7.32 8.64
C ARG A 45 -5.89 -6.66 7.27
N LEU A 46 -5.00 -7.05 6.36
CA LEU A 46 -5.06 -6.63 4.96
C LEU A 46 -6.31 -7.12 4.25
N ALA A 47 -6.76 -8.35 4.53
CA ALA A 47 -8.00 -8.87 3.97
C ALA A 47 -9.23 -8.11 4.47
N GLU A 48 -9.27 -7.76 5.75
CA GLU A 48 -10.33 -6.90 6.31
C GLU A 48 -10.36 -5.52 5.65
N LEU A 49 -9.19 -4.91 5.44
CA LEU A 49 -9.08 -3.64 4.72
C LEU A 49 -9.59 -3.76 3.28
N ALA A 50 -9.24 -4.83 2.57
CA ALA A 50 -9.68 -5.05 1.19
C ALA A 50 -11.20 -5.21 1.03
N VAL A 51 -11.90 -5.60 2.10
CA VAL A 51 -13.37 -5.69 2.10
C VAL A 51 -14.02 -4.34 2.38
N ALA A 52 -13.38 -3.50 3.19
CA ALA A 52 -13.90 -2.18 3.57
C ALA A 52 -13.56 -1.08 2.57
N ASP A 53 -12.38 -1.18 1.95
CA ASP A 53 -11.73 -0.13 1.16
C ASP A 53 -11.32 -0.64 -0.23
N GLU A 54 -11.08 0.29 -1.15
CA GLU A 54 -10.31 0.00 -2.35
C GLU A 54 -8.82 -0.08 -1.97
N LEU A 55 -8.33 -1.29 -1.72
CA LEU A 55 -7.00 -1.54 -1.17
C LEU A 55 -5.95 -1.81 -2.26
N LEU A 56 -4.82 -1.13 -2.12
CA LEU A 56 -3.54 -1.48 -2.76
C LEU A 56 -2.49 -1.80 -1.70
N VAL A 57 -1.69 -2.85 -1.92
CA VAL A 57 -0.61 -3.21 -0.99
C VAL A 57 0.74 -2.89 -1.64
N VAL A 58 1.63 -2.20 -0.92
CA VAL A 58 3.03 -2.03 -1.31
C VAL A 58 3.89 -2.87 -0.36
N PHE A 59 4.51 -3.90 -0.92
CA PHE A 59 5.33 -4.88 -0.21
C PHE A 59 6.82 -4.62 -0.47
N GLY A 60 7.57 -4.42 0.62
CA GLY A 60 9.03 -4.26 0.59
C GLY A 60 9.74 -5.55 0.96
N SER A 61 10.47 -6.15 0.01
CA SER A 61 11.34 -7.31 0.26
C SER A 61 12.76 -6.90 0.63
N ALA A 62 13.36 -7.56 1.62
CA ALA A 62 14.77 -7.41 1.94
C ALA A 62 15.67 -7.89 0.79
N SER A 63 15.20 -8.87 0.01
CA SER A 63 15.89 -9.36 -1.19
C SER A 63 15.71 -8.40 -2.36
N ARG A 64 16.78 -7.70 -2.75
CA ARG A 64 16.79 -6.87 -3.96
C ARG A 64 16.72 -7.68 -5.26
N ALA A 65 17.25 -8.91 -5.25
CA ALA A 65 17.39 -9.72 -6.45
C ALA A 65 16.17 -10.59 -6.72
N ARG A 66 15.47 -11.02 -5.67
CA ARG A 66 14.26 -11.87 -5.76
C ARG A 66 13.28 -11.51 -4.64
N PRO A 67 12.49 -10.44 -4.81
CA PRO A 67 11.37 -10.18 -3.92
C PRO A 67 10.36 -11.34 -3.99
N ASP A 68 10.04 -11.96 -2.85
CA ASP A 68 9.09 -13.07 -2.79
C ASP A 68 7.85 -12.72 -1.96
N PRO A 69 6.76 -12.25 -2.60
CA PRO A 69 5.49 -11.95 -1.95
C PRO A 69 4.57 -13.19 -1.83
N GLN A 70 5.01 -14.40 -2.23
CA GLN A 70 4.09 -15.52 -2.49
C GLN A 70 3.30 -15.96 -1.25
N ALA A 71 3.94 -16.02 -0.08
CA ALA A 71 3.27 -16.42 1.16
C ALA A 71 2.10 -15.47 1.51
N MET A 72 2.35 -14.16 1.42
CA MET A 72 1.33 -13.13 1.64
C MET A 72 0.22 -13.20 0.58
N ILE A 73 0.58 -13.30 -0.71
CA ILE A 73 -0.41 -13.39 -1.80
C ILE A 73 -1.29 -14.63 -1.65
N ALA A 74 -0.70 -15.78 -1.33
CA ALA A 74 -1.46 -17.01 -1.08
C ALA A 74 -2.40 -16.84 0.13
N GLY A 75 -1.91 -16.24 1.21
CA GLY A 75 -2.73 -15.94 2.38
C GLY A 75 -3.91 -15.00 2.08
N LEU A 76 -3.70 -13.96 1.26
CA LEU A 76 -4.75 -13.05 0.82
C LEU A 76 -5.77 -13.76 -0.07
N ARG A 77 -5.33 -14.57 -1.04
CA ARG A 77 -6.23 -15.34 -1.91
C ARG A 77 -7.11 -16.32 -1.14
N ASN A 78 -6.55 -16.97 -0.11
CA ASN A 78 -7.32 -17.86 0.76
C ASN A 78 -8.43 -17.12 1.53
N ARG A 79 -8.19 -15.87 1.91
CA ARG A 79 -9.13 -15.03 2.69
C ARG A 79 -10.10 -14.25 1.82
N LEU A 80 -9.70 -13.95 0.59
CA LEU A 80 -10.46 -13.15 -0.37
C LEU A 80 -10.73 -13.99 -1.64
N PRO A 81 -11.47 -15.10 -1.56
CA PRO A 81 -11.67 -16.00 -2.69
C PRO A 81 -12.43 -15.37 -3.88
N ARG A 82 -13.08 -14.23 -3.64
CA ARG A 82 -13.78 -13.43 -4.67
C ARG A 82 -12.92 -12.33 -5.29
N HIS A 83 -11.73 -12.06 -4.74
CA HIS A 83 -10.82 -11.04 -5.26
C HIS A 83 -9.65 -11.69 -5.99
N ASP A 84 -9.30 -11.16 -7.15
CA ASP A 84 -8.09 -11.57 -7.86
C ASP A 84 -6.89 -10.77 -7.32
N VAL A 85 -6.06 -11.41 -6.51
CA VAL A 85 -4.84 -10.81 -5.94
C VAL A 85 -3.68 -10.97 -6.91
N VAL A 86 -3.09 -9.86 -7.35
CA VAL A 86 -2.10 -9.86 -8.45
C VAL A 86 -0.83 -9.08 -8.09
N PRO A 87 0.37 -9.65 -8.31
CA PRO A 87 1.61 -8.93 -8.07
C PRO A 87 1.93 -7.94 -9.20
N VAL A 88 2.48 -6.78 -8.85
CA VAL A 88 3.02 -5.77 -9.77
C VAL A 88 4.45 -5.47 -9.33
N HIS A 89 5.45 -5.96 -10.08
CA HIS A 89 6.84 -5.73 -9.74
C HIS A 89 7.32 -4.35 -10.21
N VAL A 90 7.86 -3.57 -9.28
CA VAL A 90 8.47 -2.27 -9.56
C VAL A 90 9.99 -2.42 -9.49
N GLY A 91 10.66 -2.25 -10.63
CA GLY A 91 12.11 -2.30 -10.72
C GLY A 91 12.77 -1.04 -10.15
N HIS A 92 14.07 -1.13 -9.82
CA HIS A 92 14.85 0.02 -9.41
C HIS A 92 15.26 0.91 -10.62
N ARG A 93 15.64 2.16 -10.32
CA ARG A 93 16.03 3.27 -11.21
C ARG A 93 16.47 2.85 -12.61
N GLY A 94 15.80 3.43 -13.62
CA GLY A 94 16.10 3.24 -15.05
C GLY A 94 15.09 2.33 -15.78
N SER A 95 14.30 1.54 -15.05
CA SER A 95 13.15 0.80 -15.61
C SER A 95 11.91 1.71 -15.62
N GLY A 96 11.85 2.60 -16.60
CA GLY A 96 10.76 3.56 -16.75
C GLY A 96 9.37 2.91 -16.78
N TRP A 97 8.45 3.48 -16.00
CA TRP A 97 7.04 3.75 -16.30
C TRP A 97 6.14 2.56 -16.74
N ARG A 98 6.59 1.31 -16.59
CA ARG A 98 5.82 0.12 -17.02
C ARG A 98 4.85 -0.42 -15.96
N TRP A 99 5.01 -0.04 -14.71
CA TRP A 99 4.14 -0.54 -13.64
C TRP A 99 2.79 0.18 -13.62
N GLN A 100 2.73 1.45 -14.02
CA GLN A 100 1.48 2.24 -14.08
C GLN A 100 0.44 1.60 -14.98
N ALA A 101 0.78 1.31 -16.25
CA ALA A 101 -0.14 0.66 -17.18
C ALA A 101 -0.59 -0.76 -16.73
N THR A 102 0.28 -1.46 -16.01
CA THR A 102 -0.07 -2.76 -15.42
C THR A 102 -1.04 -2.58 -14.26
N LEU A 103 -0.82 -1.54 -13.44
CA LEU A 103 -1.65 -1.21 -12.31
C LEU A 103 -3.03 -0.74 -12.75
N ASP A 104 -3.13 0.17 -13.72
CA ASP A 104 -4.40 0.65 -14.29
C ASP A 104 -5.26 -0.52 -14.75
N ARG A 105 -4.68 -1.41 -15.56
CA ARG A 105 -5.38 -2.60 -16.06
C ARG A 105 -5.92 -3.49 -14.93
N PHE A 106 -5.22 -3.57 -13.80
CA PHE A 106 -5.66 -4.37 -12.65
C PHE A 106 -6.74 -3.66 -11.84
N LEU A 107 -6.61 -2.35 -11.63
CA LEU A 107 -7.63 -1.53 -10.96
C LEU A 107 -8.94 -1.49 -11.77
N GLU A 108 -8.86 -1.25 -13.08
CA GLU A 108 -10.00 -1.29 -14.00
C GLU A 108 -10.71 -2.65 -14.01
N ALA A 109 -9.96 -3.74 -13.78
CA ALA A 109 -10.49 -5.08 -13.68
C ALA A 109 -10.98 -5.47 -12.27
N GLY A 110 -10.97 -4.54 -11.30
CA GLY A 110 -11.40 -4.77 -9.92
C GLY A 110 -10.51 -5.75 -9.15
N ARG A 111 -9.23 -5.84 -9.53
CA ARG A 111 -8.25 -6.74 -8.89
C ARG A 111 -7.58 -6.05 -7.71
N LEU A 112 -7.02 -6.83 -6.80
CA LEU A 112 -6.24 -6.33 -5.66
C LEU A 112 -4.74 -6.37 -6.01
N PRO A 113 -4.12 -5.23 -6.37
CA PRO A 113 -2.72 -5.21 -6.71
C PRO A 113 -1.82 -5.23 -5.46
N VAL A 114 -0.78 -6.06 -5.54
CA VAL A 114 0.34 -6.11 -4.61
C VAL A 114 1.56 -5.58 -5.33
N VAL A 115 1.91 -4.32 -5.09
CA VAL A 115 3.10 -3.67 -5.63
C VAL A 115 4.33 -4.18 -4.87
N VAL A 116 5.26 -4.81 -5.59
CA VAL A 116 6.43 -5.49 -5.02
C VAL A 116 7.66 -4.67 -5.34
N THR A 117 8.38 -4.24 -4.30
CA THR A 117 9.60 -3.45 -4.41
C THR A 117 10.66 -3.94 -3.42
N ALA A 118 11.90 -3.49 -3.58
CA ALA A 118 12.91 -3.68 -2.55
C ALA A 118 12.62 -2.77 -1.35
N SER A 119 12.86 -3.28 -0.13
CA SER A 119 12.63 -2.55 1.13
C SER A 119 13.30 -1.18 1.17
N ALA A 120 14.44 -1.01 0.49
CA ALA A 120 15.15 0.27 0.39
C ALA A 120 14.36 1.37 -0.36
N PHE A 121 13.42 0.99 -1.23
CA PHE A 121 12.59 1.91 -2.03
C PHE A 121 11.12 1.87 -1.60
N LEU A 122 10.81 1.18 -0.50
CA LEU A 122 9.43 0.98 -0.07
C LEU A 122 8.71 2.32 0.14
N GLN A 123 9.38 3.30 0.75
CA GLN A 123 8.81 4.62 1.00
C GLN A 123 8.61 5.42 -0.30
N GLU A 124 9.65 5.51 -1.14
CA GLU A 124 9.60 6.21 -2.44
C GLU A 124 8.50 5.63 -3.34
N VAL A 125 8.42 4.30 -3.47
CA VAL A 125 7.38 3.62 -4.26
C VAL A 125 6.00 3.81 -3.63
N THR A 126 5.87 3.78 -2.30
CA THR A 126 4.58 4.05 -1.65
C THR A 126 4.11 5.48 -1.91
N ALA A 127 5.02 6.46 -1.90
CA ALA A 127 4.72 7.85 -2.23
C ALA A 127 4.28 7.99 -3.70
N GLU A 128 5.01 7.37 -4.63
CA GLU A 128 4.70 7.39 -6.06
C GLU A 128 3.34 6.74 -6.35
N VAL A 129 3.10 5.53 -5.81
CA VAL A 129 1.84 4.79 -5.95
C VAL A 129 0.68 5.57 -5.34
N SER A 130 0.82 6.08 -4.12
CA SER A 130 -0.26 6.82 -3.44
C SER A 130 -0.64 8.12 -4.16
N SER A 131 0.34 8.84 -4.71
CA SER A 131 0.10 10.00 -5.57
C SER A 131 -0.61 9.60 -6.86
N TYR A 132 -0.14 8.53 -7.50
CA TYR A 132 -0.67 8.02 -8.77
C TYR A 132 -2.13 7.61 -8.67
N VAL A 133 -2.48 6.73 -7.72
CA VAL A 133 -3.85 6.23 -7.53
C VAL A 133 -4.75 7.22 -6.80
N ARG A 134 -4.22 8.41 -6.50
CA ARG A 134 -4.89 9.43 -5.70
C ARG A 134 -5.43 8.90 -4.36
N ALA A 135 -4.61 8.12 -3.66
CA ALA A 135 -5.00 7.53 -2.38
C ALA A 135 -5.56 8.58 -1.41
N ASP A 136 -6.55 8.16 -0.64
CA ASP A 136 -7.12 8.96 0.44
C ASP A 136 -6.30 8.80 1.72
N ARG A 137 -5.68 7.63 1.92
CA ARG A 137 -4.81 7.37 3.06
C ARG A 137 -3.70 6.37 2.74
N VAL A 138 -2.62 6.51 3.48
CA VAL A 138 -1.53 5.53 3.53
C VAL A 138 -1.44 4.95 4.93
N LEU A 139 -1.47 3.63 5.03
CA LEU A 139 -1.34 2.90 6.28
C LEU A 139 -0.04 2.11 6.27
N ARG A 140 0.66 2.06 7.40
CA ARG A 140 1.76 1.14 7.64
C ARG A 140 1.25 -0.03 8.46
N VAL A 141 1.49 -1.24 7.96
CA VAL A 141 1.07 -2.48 8.60
C VAL A 141 2.26 -3.06 9.38
N PHE A 142 2.03 -3.37 10.65
CA PHE A 142 2.99 -4.06 11.50
C PHE A 142 2.38 -5.38 11.96
N GLY A 143 3.07 -6.48 11.68
CA GLY A 143 2.62 -7.81 12.03
C GLY A 143 3.37 -8.32 13.25
N THR A 144 2.64 -8.78 14.26
CA THR A 144 3.18 -9.66 15.30
C THR A 144 2.63 -11.08 15.08
N THR A 145 3.09 -12.03 15.90
CA THR A 145 2.61 -13.42 15.82
C THR A 145 1.14 -13.56 16.19
N THR A 146 0.58 -12.64 16.97
CA THR A 146 -0.80 -12.70 17.49
C THR A 146 -1.69 -11.54 17.07
N HIS A 147 -1.10 -10.44 16.58
CA HIS A 147 -1.84 -9.23 16.25
C HIS A 147 -1.24 -8.49 15.06
N ALA A 148 -2.00 -7.59 14.45
CA ALA A 148 -1.49 -6.67 13.44
C ALA A 148 -2.02 -5.27 13.67
N GLU A 149 -1.10 -4.30 13.71
CA GLU A 149 -1.41 -2.89 13.92
C GLU A 149 -1.37 -2.14 12.59
N LEU A 150 -2.30 -1.19 12.45
CA LEU A 150 -2.35 -0.27 11.32
C LEU A 150 -2.04 1.13 11.82
N HIS A 151 -0.96 1.71 11.33
CA HIS A 151 -0.56 3.07 11.67
C HIS A 151 -0.78 3.96 10.46
N GLN A 152 -1.70 4.92 10.54
CA GLN A 152 -1.90 5.87 9.45
C GLN A 152 -0.71 6.83 9.39
N VAL A 153 0.00 6.80 8.26
CA VAL A 153 1.19 7.63 8.06
C VAL A 153 0.91 8.87 7.24
N TRP A 154 -0.18 8.86 6.47
CA TRP A 154 -0.61 10.01 5.68
C TRP A 154 -2.10 9.91 5.34
N ARG A 155 -2.73 11.06 5.14
CA ARG A 155 -4.10 11.18 4.66
C ARG A 155 -4.25 12.42 3.78
N ARG A 156 -5.06 12.29 2.73
CA ARG A 156 -5.47 13.39 1.87
C ARG A 156 -6.37 14.33 2.67
N ALA A 157 -6.00 15.62 2.72
CA ALA A 157 -6.91 16.64 3.21
C ALA A 157 -8.08 16.76 2.22
N GLU A 158 -9.31 16.69 2.70
CA GLU A 158 -10.46 17.04 1.87
C GLU A 158 -10.34 18.51 1.46
N PRO A 159 -10.65 18.88 0.21
CA PRO A 159 -10.73 20.28 -0.17
C PRO A 159 -11.80 20.94 0.70
N SER A 160 -11.39 21.87 1.57
CA SER A 160 -12.32 22.67 2.35
C SER A 160 -13.18 23.45 1.37
N VAL A 161 -14.44 23.03 1.22
CA VAL A 161 -15.44 23.80 0.47
C VAL A 161 -15.80 24.98 1.35
N ASN A 162 -15.25 26.14 1.03
CA ASN A 162 -15.57 27.44 1.64
C ASN A 162 -16.63 28.15 0.78
#